data_AF-A0A1G2UZ44-F1
#
_entry.id   AF-A0A1G2UZ44-F1
#
_cell.length_a   1.000
_cell.length_b   1.000
_cell.length_c   1.000
_cell.angle_alpha   90.00
_cell.angle_beta   90.00
_cell.angle_gamma   90.00
#
_symmetry.space_group_name_H-M   'P 1'
#
loop_
_entity.id
_entity.type
_entity.pdbx_description
1 polymer ?
#
loop_
_entity_poly.entity_id
_entity_poly.type
_entity_poly.pdbx_seq_one_letter_code
_entity_poly.pdbx_strand_id
1 'polypeptide(L)' 'MNKEQIIKKIEEALKKMGCTEISFDDSNSELIIATFNCKELTSFVANIPNWTYSGTILDPTNERQYRIDFKKIN' A
#
# COMPACT_ATOMS: atom_id res chain seq x y z
N MET A 1 -14.56 1.54 9.83
CA MET A 1 -13.20 1.01 10.04
C MET A 1 -12.30 2.21 10.31
N ASN A 2 -11.50 2.20 11.38
CA ASN A 2 -10.59 3.31 11.68
C ASN A 2 -9.30 3.19 10.83
N LYS A 3 -8.48 4.24 10.83
CA LYS A 3 -7.28 4.32 9.99
C LYS A 3 -6.24 3.24 10.31
N GLU A 4 -6.03 2.96 11.59
CA GLU A 4 -5.12 1.90 12.05
C GLU A 4 -5.53 0.50 11.56
N GLN A 5 -6.83 0.19 11.57
CA GLN A 5 -7.35 -1.06 11.03
C GLN A 5 -7.13 -1.18 9.52
N ILE A 6 -7.17 -0.05 8.79
CA ILE A 6 -6.88 -0.02 7.35
C ILE A 6 -5.40 -0.30 7.12
N ILE A 7 -4.51 0.40 7.82
CA ILE A 7 -3.05 0.20 7.72
C ILE A 7 -2.69 -1.26 7.99
N LYS A 8 -3.24 -1.84 9.06
CA LYS A 8 -3.00 -3.25 9.40
C LYS A 8 -3.46 -4.20 8.29
N LYS A 9 -4.61 -3.96 7.67
CA LYS A 9 -5.09 -4.77 6.52
C LYS A 9 -4.18 -4.64 5.31
N ILE A 10 -3.71 -3.44 5.00
CA ILE A 10 -2.78 -3.20 3.89
C ILE A 10 -1.46 -3.93 4.16
N GLU A 11 -0.91 -3.80 5.37
CA GLU A 11 0.32 -4.46 5.79
C GLU A 11 0.21 -5.99 5.70
N GLU A 12 -0.88 -6.57 6.20
CA GLU A 12 -1.13 -8.02 6.11
C GLU A 12 -1.23 -8.50 4.65
N ALA A 13 -1.87 -7.73 3.77
CA ALA A 13 -1.96 -8.05 2.35
C ALA A 13 -0.58 -8.00 1.67
N LEU A 14 0.20 -6.94 1.91
CA LEU A 14 1.55 -6.78 1.37
C LEU A 14 2.50 -7.89 1.86
N LYS A 15 2.44 -8.25 3.15
CA LYS A 15 3.22 -9.37 3.71
C LYS A 15 2.83 -10.71 3.08
N LYS A 16 1.54 -10.98 2.86
CA LYS A 16 1.06 -12.19 2.17
C LYS A 16 1.56 -12.29 0.73
N MET A 17 1.79 -11.15 0.08
CA MET A 17 2.40 -11.08 -1.26
C MET A 17 3.93 -11.21 -1.24
N GLY A 18 4.55 -11.33 -0.06
CA GLY A 18 6.01 -11.42 0.08
C GLY A 18 6.72 -10.06 -0.06
N CYS A 19 6.02 -8.95 0.13
CA CYS A 19 6.63 -7.62 0.14
C CYS A 19 7.43 -7.40 1.44
N THR A 20 8.53 -6.67 1.34
CA THR A 20 9.43 -6.32 2.45
C THR A 20 9.62 -4.81 2.54
N GLU A 21 10.28 -4.34 3.60
CA GLU A 21 10.55 -2.90 3.82
C GLU A 21 9.30 -2.02 3.74
N ILE A 22 8.18 -2.54 4.22
CA ILE A 22 6.89 -1.84 4.17
C ILE A 22 6.94 -0.65 5.13
N SER A 23 6.72 0.54 4.60
CA SER A 23 6.56 1.77 5.36
C SER A 23 5.26 2.47 4.98
N PHE A 24 4.70 3.20 5.94
CA PHE A 24 3.47 3.96 5.78
C PHE A 24 3.72 5.43 6.08
N ASP A 25 3.27 6.31 5.20
CA ASP A 25 3.03 7.72 5.52
C ASP A 25 1.53 7.91 5.68
N ASP A 26 1.14 8.23 6.90
CA ASP A 26 -0.24 8.41 7.32
C ASP A 26 -0.47 9.78 7.99
N SER A 27 0.37 10.76 7.68
CA SER A 27 0.25 12.14 8.18
C SER A 27 -1.08 12.83 7.83
N ASN A 28 -1.74 12.40 6.74
CA ASN A 28 -3.00 12.96 6.25
C ASN A 28 -4.18 12.02 6.54
N SER A 29 -5.25 12.48 7.20
CA SER A 29 -6.40 11.62 7.58
C SER A 29 -7.17 11.02 6.40
N GLU A 30 -7.03 11.56 5.19
CA GLU A 30 -7.72 11.12 3.96
C GLU A 30 -6.81 10.33 3.01
N LEU A 31 -5.53 10.20 3.34
CA LEU A 31 -4.50 9.56 2.51
C LEU A 31 -3.64 8.61 3.35
N ILE A 32 -3.37 7.43 2.82
CA ILE A 32 -2.36 6.51 3.33
C ILE A 32 -1.44 6.18 2.16
N ILE A 33 -0.15 6.42 2.30
CA ILE A 33 0.84 6.04 1.30
C ILE A 33 1.60 4.84 1.85
N ALA A 34 1.61 3.73 1.12
CA ALA A 34 2.46 2.58 1.43
C ALA A 34 3.62 2.53 0.45
N THR A 35 4.85 2.41 0.93
CA THR A 35 6.02 2.08 0.10
C THR A 35 6.64 0.78 0.58
N PHE A 36 7.10 -0.06 -0.35
CA PHE A 36 7.59 -1.40 -0.06
C PHE A 36 8.41 -1.96 -1.23
N ASN A 37 9.26 -2.95 -0.95
CA ASN A 37 9.95 -3.70 -1.99
C ASN A 37 9.18 -4.99 -2.27
N CYS A 38 9.09 -5.38 -3.54
CA CYS A 38 8.47 -6.65 -3.91
C CYS A 38 9.19 -7.26 -5.12
N LYS A 39 9.38 -8.59 -5.14
CA LYS A 39 9.97 -9.24 -6.32
C LYS A 39 9.10 -9.14 -7.55
N GLU A 40 7.77 -9.16 -7.43
CA GLU A 40 6.83 -9.01 -8.55
C GLU A 40 5.46 -8.60 -8.02
N LEU A 41 4.92 -7.49 -8.54
CA LEU A 41 3.57 -7.04 -8.20
C LEU A 41 2.68 -7.18 -9.45
N THR A 42 1.95 -8.29 -9.55
CA THR A 42 1.04 -8.54 -10.68
C THR A 42 -0.28 -7.77 -10.52
N SER A 43 -0.83 -7.75 -9.31
CA SER A 43 -1.97 -6.92 -8.93
C SER A 43 -2.08 -6.83 -7.42
N PHE A 44 -2.16 -5.62 -6.86
CA PHE A 44 -2.54 -5.42 -5.47
C PHE A 44 -4.07 -5.28 -5.40
N VAL A 45 -4.74 -6.12 -4.62
CA VAL A 45 -6.19 -6.04 -4.40
C VAL A 45 -6.47 -6.05 -2.91
N ALA A 46 -6.98 -4.93 -2.39
CA ALA A 46 -7.47 -4.81 -1.03
C ALA A 46 -8.89 -4.24 -1.03
N ASN A 47 -9.85 -5.02 -0.54
CA ASN A 47 -11.23 -4.54 -0.35
C ASN A 47 -11.30 -3.68 0.92
N ILE A 48 -11.08 -2.38 0.75
CA ILE A 48 -11.12 -1.38 1.82
C ILE A 48 -12.33 -0.47 1.54
N PRO A 49 -13.46 -0.63 2.25
CA PRO A 49 -14.66 0.15 1.99
C PRO A 49 -14.40 1.66 2.11
N ASN A 50 -14.89 2.44 1.14
CA ASN A 50 -14.73 3.89 1.05
C ASN A 50 -13.27 4.35 0.81
N TRP A 51 -12.42 3.49 0.25
CA TRP A 51 -11.08 3.85 -0.19
C TRP A 51 -10.84 3.34 -1.60
N THR A 52 -10.20 4.18 -2.41
CA THR A 52 -9.64 3.81 -3.70
C THR A 52 -8.11 3.80 -3.59
N TYR A 53 -7.42 3.13 -4.51
CA TYR A 53 -5.96 3.12 -4.51
C TYR A 53 -5.36 3.11 -5.91
N SER A 54 -4.14 3.63 -6.01
CA SER A 54 -3.34 3.64 -7.23
C SER A 54 -1.88 3.32 -6.92
N GLY A 55 -1.28 2.41 -7.70
CA GLY A 55 0.10 1.98 -7.54
C GLY A 55 1.06 2.61 -8.57
N THR A 56 2.33 2.77 -8.21
CA THR A 56 3.41 3.19 -9.13
C THR A 56 4.72 2.48 -8.77
N ILE A 57 5.54 2.17 -9.77
CA ILE A 57 6.90 1.63 -9.61
C ILE A 57 7.85 2.81 -9.38
N LEU A 58 8.62 2.76 -8.29
CA LEU A 58 9.55 3.83 -7.91
C LEU A 58 10.97 3.59 -8.45
N ASP A 59 11.48 2.36 -8.36
CA ASP A 59 12.82 2.01 -8.84
C ASP A 59 12.81 0.67 -9.59
N PRO A 60 13.11 0.65 -10.89
CA PRO A 60 13.21 -0.58 -11.67
C PRO A 60 14.58 -1.29 -11.57
N THR A 61 15.59 -0.68 -10.93
CA THR A 61 17.00 -1.06 -11.09
C THR A 61 17.60 -1.86 -9.94
N ASN A 62 17.15 -1.67 -8.70
CA ASN A 62 17.88 -2.22 -7.54
C ASN A 62 17.10 -3.25 -6.74
N GLU A 63 15.79 -3.09 -6.61
CA GLU A 63 14.82 -4.02 -6.02
C GLU A 63 13.48 -3.37 -6.32
N ARG A 64 12.51 -4.07 -6.91
CA ARG A 64 11.32 -3.42 -7.48
C ARG A 64 10.53 -2.73 -6.36
N GLN A 65 10.81 -1.45 -6.16
CA GLN A 65 10.20 -0.64 -5.11
C GLN A 65 8.88 -0.12 -5.66
N TYR A 66 7.82 -0.26 -4.87
CA TYR A 66 6.48 0.17 -5.23
C TYR A 66 5.96 1.16 -4.23
N ARG A 67 5.05 1.99 -4.71
CA ARG A 67 4.24 2.90 -3.92
C ARG A 67 2.77 2.65 -4.23
N ILE A 68 1.92 2.59 -3.21
CA ILE A 68 0.47 2.58 -3.36
C ILE A 68 -0.12 3.71 -2.52
N ASP A 69 -0.87 4.58 -3.20
CA ASP A 69 -1.61 5.67 -2.58
C ASP A 69 -3.05 5.23 -2.35
N PHE A 70 -3.49 5.15 -1.10
CA PHE A 70 -4.87 4.88 -0.72
C PHE A 70 -5.56 6.20 -0.38
N LYS A 71 -6.61 6.54 -1.13
CA LYS A 71 -7.38 7.78 -0.95
C LYS A 71 -8.78 7.44 -0.48
N LYS A 72 -9.24 8.12 0.56
CA LYS A 72 -10.61 8.01 1.02
C LYS A 72 -11.56 8.61 -0.02
N ILE A 73 -12.64 7.92 -0.33
CA ILE A 73 -13.73 8.41 -1.18
C ILE A 73 -14.95 8.66 -0.29
N ASN A 74 -15.57 9.83 -0.47
CA ASN A 74 -16.75 10.27 0.30
C ASN A 74 -18.05 9.71 -0.29
#